data_AF-A0A9D5QH70-F1
#
_entry.id   AF-A0A9D5QH70-F1
#
_cell.length_a   1.000
_cell.length_b   1.000
_cell.length_c   1.000
_cell.angle_alpha   90.00
_cell.angle_beta   90.00
_cell.angle_gamma   90.00
#
_symmetry.space_group_name_H-M   'P 1'
#
loop_
_entity.id
_entity.type
_entity.pdbx_description
1 polymer ?
#
loop_
_entity_poly.entity_id
_entity_poly.type
_entity_poly.pdbx_seq_one_letter_code
_entity_poly.pdbx_strand_id
1 'polypeptide(L)'
;MNRSVCIHGHFYQPPRENPWLEEVEKQDSASPYHDWNERITAECYAPNTASRILDHERRITQIINNYAHISFNFGPTLLSWLERHSPDILWGIQEADRQSIQRFNGHGSALAQAYNHMIMPLANRRDKITQIRWGIHDFQHRFSRYPEGMWLPETAVDMETLEICADHNIKFTILAPRQAKRIRKIGDKRWRDVSGSRIDPKQPYIINLASGKKISVFFYDGPVSQDIAFSGLLYSGENFAKRLLALFSAHSEQTELAHIATDGETYGHHHIFGDMALAYCLHYIEEKKAARITIYGEFLEQHPPVYEVDIYSNSSWSCVHGVERWKNNCGCNSGMHQNWQQEWRAPLRGALDWLRDNLVSIYEQHSSGILKNPWQARDEYISVILNRSDSNTDQFLHTQSLKQLTDDEKIKLLQLLEMQRHAMLMYTSCGWFFDEISGIETVQILQYAARAMQLCHMATGISFEDTFVNLLERAPSNVPAFETGKKIYEMFVKPSILDLLRVGVHFAVSSLFKDYGEQAEIYTYSITAKQFEKEHIGRHKVGIGSITVKSRITREEQHI
;
A
#
# COMPACT_ATOMS: atom_id res chain seq x y z
N MET A 1 34.68 -4.44 12.45
CA MET A 1 34.17 -3.08 12.71
C MET A 1 32.83 -3.22 13.41
N ASN A 2 32.66 -2.66 14.60
CA ASN A 2 31.51 -2.93 15.48
C ASN A 2 30.37 -1.90 15.31
N ARG A 3 30.21 -1.35 14.10
CA ARG A 3 29.25 -0.29 13.80
C ARG A 3 28.59 -0.60 12.47
N SER A 4 27.27 -0.72 12.49
CA SER A 4 26.46 -1.00 11.31
C SER A 4 25.37 0.06 11.15
N VAL A 5 25.16 0.55 9.92
CA VAL A 5 24.11 1.52 9.60
C VAL A 5 23.09 0.87 8.67
N CYS A 6 21.80 1.02 8.99
CA CYS A 6 20.69 0.60 8.15
C CYS A 6 19.68 1.73 8.00
N ILE A 7 19.37 2.12 6.77
CA ILE A 7 18.33 3.11 6.47
C ILE A 7 17.15 2.35 5.88
N HIS A 8 15.93 2.66 6.31
CA HIS A 8 14.71 2.08 5.75
C HIS A 8 13.79 3.14 5.17
N GLY A 9 13.45 3.00 3.88
CA GLY A 9 12.45 3.82 3.20
C GLY A 9 11.17 3.04 2.92
N HIS A 10 10.04 3.52 3.44
CA HIS A 10 8.71 3.01 3.14
C HIS A 10 8.09 3.80 1.98
N PHE A 11 8.09 3.26 0.76
CA PHE A 11 7.58 3.93 -0.43
C PHE A 11 6.15 3.47 -0.73
N TYR A 12 5.20 4.39 -0.77
CA TYR A 12 3.79 4.06 -0.93
C TYR A 12 2.98 5.26 -1.44
N GLN A 13 2.11 4.99 -2.39
CA GLN A 13 0.99 5.85 -2.72
C GLN A 13 -0.30 5.11 -2.44
N PRO A 14 -1.32 5.79 -1.86
CA PRO A 14 -2.62 5.18 -1.73
C PRO A 14 -3.15 4.72 -3.08
N PRO A 15 -3.96 3.64 -3.11
CA PRO A 15 -4.71 3.30 -4.30
C PRO A 15 -5.53 4.51 -4.74
N ARG A 16 -5.37 4.91 -6.00
CA ARG A 16 -5.96 6.12 -6.62
C ARG A 16 -6.74 5.78 -7.87
N GLU A 17 -6.72 4.52 -8.25
CA GLU A 17 -7.42 4.00 -9.41
C GLU A 17 -8.93 4.15 -9.20
N ASN A 18 -9.60 4.70 -10.21
CA ASN A 18 -11.05 4.70 -10.27
C ASN A 18 -11.55 3.23 -10.22
N PRO A 19 -12.43 2.85 -9.27
CA PRO A 19 -12.80 1.44 -9.05
C PRO A 19 -13.53 0.76 -10.20
N TRP A 20 -14.02 1.53 -11.18
CA TRP A 20 -14.69 1.02 -12.36
C TRP A 20 -13.76 0.92 -13.56
N LEU A 21 -12.68 1.71 -13.60
CA LEU A 21 -11.75 1.78 -14.73
C LEU A 21 -10.43 1.05 -14.46
N GLU A 22 -10.09 0.80 -13.18
CA GLU A 22 -8.76 0.39 -12.72
C GLU A 22 -7.62 1.29 -13.26
N GLU A 23 -7.93 2.58 -13.45
CA GLU A 23 -6.99 3.58 -13.92
C GLU A 23 -7.01 4.82 -13.04
N VAL A 24 -5.86 5.44 -12.84
CA VAL A 24 -5.77 6.73 -12.16
C VAL A 24 -6.25 7.81 -13.14
N GLU A 25 -7.31 8.52 -12.78
CA GLU A 25 -7.78 9.66 -13.59
C GLU A 25 -6.86 10.88 -13.40
N LYS A 26 -6.91 11.83 -14.33
CA LYS A 26 -6.11 13.06 -14.22
C LYS A 26 -6.41 13.80 -12.91
N GLN A 27 -5.36 14.21 -12.19
CA GLN A 27 -5.47 14.95 -10.94
C GLN A 27 -4.83 16.33 -11.08
N ASP A 28 -5.64 17.38 -11.19
CA ASP A 28 -5.15 18.74 -11.46
C ASP A 28 -4.12 19.25 -10.43
N SER A 29 -4.23 18.80 -9.18
CA SER A 29 -3.27 19.11 -8.10
C SER A 29 -1.85 18.57 -8.35
N ALA A 30 -1.67 17.63 -9.27
CA ALA A 30 -0.38 17.04 -9.61
C ALA A 30 0.34 17.73 -10.79
N SER A 31 -0.27 18.78 -11.37
CA SER A 31 0.29 19.52 -12.52
C SER A 31 1.77 19.92 -12.28
N PRO A 32 2.65 19.80 -13.31
CA PRO A 32 2.34 19.52 -14.72
C PRO A 32 2.14 18.04 -15.08
N TYR A 33 2.25 17.13 -14.10
CA TYR A 33 2.06 15.70 -14.31
C TYR A 33 0.58 15.34 -14.42
N HIS A 34 0.29 14.17 -15.00
CA HIS A 34 -1.06 13.63 -15.14
C HIS A 34 -1.71 13.38 -13.78
N ASP A 35 -0.97 12.77 -12.86
CA ASP A 35 -1.43 12.41 -11.52
C ASP A 35 -0.29 12.38 -10.49
N TRP A 36 -0.63 12.16 -9.22
CA TRP A 36 0.35 12.16 -8.12
C TRP A 36 1.34 10.99 -8.19
N ASN A 37 0.97 9.83 -8.76
CA ASN A 37 1.89 8.71 -8.91
C ASN A 37 2.99 9.06 -9.93
N GLU A 38 2.62 9.67 -11.06
CA GLU A 38 3.59 10.12 -12.06
C GLU A 38 4.53 11.19 -11.49
N ARG A 39 3.96 12.19 -10.81
CA ARG A 39 4.73 13.27 -10.18
C ARG A 39 5.77 12.73 -9.20
N ILE A 40 5.36 11.89 -8.26
CA ILE A 40 6.24 11.39 -7.21
C ILE A 40 7.24 10.38 -7.77
N THR A 41 6.88 9.64 -8.83
CA THR A 41 7.84 8.82 -9.58
C THR A 41 8.97 9.66 -10.13
N ALA A 42 8.66 10.79 -10.78
CA ALA A 42 9.66 11.69 -11.34
C ALA A 42 10.50 12.41 -10.26
N GLU A 43 9.87 12.80 -9.15
CA GLU A 43 10.51 13.58 -8.08
C GLU A 43 11.28 12.71 -7.06
N CYS A 44 10.95 11.42 -6.92
CA CYS A 44 11.50 10.55 -5.89
C CYS A 44 11.90 9.16 -6.40
N TYR A 45 10.96 8.38 -6.95
CA TYR A 45 11.24 6.96 -7.18
C TYR A 45 12.32 6.74 -8.24
N ALA A 46 12.24 7.46 -9.37
CA ALA A 46 13.20 7.40 -10.46
C ALA A 46 14.57 8.00 -10.07
N PRO A 47 14.67 9.20 -9.44
CA PRO A 47 15.94 9.71 -8.97
C PRO A 47 16.70 8.74 -8.05
N ASN A 48 16.01 7.99 -7.19
CA ASN A 48 16.66 7.02 -6.30
C ASN A 48 17.22 5.78 -7.04
N THR A 49 16.76 5.44 -8.25
CA THR A 49 17.37 4.34 -9.03
C THR A 49 18.70 4.76 -9.68
N ALA A 50 18.94 6.06 -9.83
CA ALA A 50 20.12 6.62 -10.50
C ALA A 50 20.54 7.97 -9.89
N SER A 51 20.77 7.98 -8.57
CA SER A 51 21.11 9.18 -7.82
C SER A 51 22.56 9.58 -8.05
N ARG A 52 22.80 10.89 -8.19
CA ARG A 52 24.10 11.46 -8.57
C ARG A 52 24.89 11.88 -7.35
N ILE A 53 26.16 11.50 -7.32
CA ILE A 53 27.16 12.01 -6.37
C ILE A 53 28.01 13.05 -7.10
N LEU A 54 28.17 14.22 -6.50
CA LEU A 54 28.91 15.34 -7.07
C LEU A 54 30.23 15.59 -6.32
N ASP A 55 31.26 16.05 -7.03
CA ASP A 55 32.47 16.61 -6.43
C ASP A 55 32.30 18.09 -6.02
N HIS A 56 33.37 18.68 -5.48
CA HIS A 56 33.41 20.09 -5.06
C HIS A 56 33.27 21.09 -6.23
N GLU A 57 33.51 20.66 -7.46
CA GLU A 57 33.29 21.45 -8.69
C GLU A 57 31.89 21.21 -9.28
N ARG A 58 31.01 20.46 -8.59
CA ARG A 58 29.66 20.06 -9.01
C ARG A 58 29.63 19.15 -10.24
N ARG A 59 30.71 18.41 -10.51
CA ARG A 59 30.75 17.38 -11.55
C ARG A 59 30.26 16.06 -10.99
N ILE A 60 29.55 15.28 -11.82
CA ILE A 60 29.10 13.94 -11.44
C ILE A 60 30.32 13.02 -11.37
N THR A 61 30.57 12.44 -10.20
CA THR A 61 31.64 11.45 -9.99
C THR A 61 31.11 10.03 -10.02
N GLN A 62 29.88 9.82 -9.54
CA GLN A 62 29.22 8.51 -9.50
C GLN A 62 27.72 8.66 -9.71
N ILE A 63 27.10 7.59 -10.19
CA ILE A 63 25.66 7.39 -10.23
C ILE A 63 25.39 6.08 -9.51
N ILE A 64 24.56 6.10 -8.47
CA ILE A 64 24.26 4.93 -7.66
C ILE A 64 22.76 4.72 -7.54
N ASN A 65 22.36 3.46 -7.39
CA ASN A 65 20.98 3.10 -7.08
C ASN A 65 20.85 3.00 -5.57
N ASN A 66 20.20 3.99 -4.93
CA ASN A 66 20.08 4.05 -3.47
C ASN A 66 19.42 2.79 -2.90
N TYR A 67 18.45 2.20 -3.61
CA TYR A 67 17.73 1.00 -3.18
C TYR A 67 18.65 -0.21 -2.99
N ALA A 68 19.78 -0.29 -3.71
CA ALA A 68 20.74 -1.40 -3.57
C ALA A 68 21.60 -1.28 -2.29
N HIS A 69 21.50 -0.15 -1.59
CA HIS A 69 22.32 0.20 -0.43
C HIS A 69 21.49 0.38 0.86
N ILE A 70 20.17 0.51 0.76
CA ILE A 70 19.26 0.68 1.90
C ILE A 70 18.29 -0.49 1.99
N SER A 71 17.61 -0.66 3.13
CA SER A 71 16.40 -1.49 3.19
C SER A 71 15.22 -0.66 2.69
N PHE A 72 14.25 -1.28 2.01
CA PHE A 72 13.07 -0.56 1.55
C PHE A 72 11.86 -1.48 1.42
N ASN A 73 10.66 -0.90 1.34
CA ASN A 73 9.50 -1.57 0.76
C ASN A 73 8.77 -0.63 -0.21
N PHE A 74 8.14 -1.21 -1.21
CA PHE A 74 7.18 -0.51 -2.07
C PHE A 74 5.79 -1.11 -1.86
N GLY A 75 4.76 -0.26 -1.79
CA GLY A 75 3.38 -0.72 -1.72
C GLY A 75 2.95 -1.47 -2.99
N PRO A 76 2.24 -2.63 -2.89
CA PRO A 76 1.83 -3.42 -4.04
C PRO A 76 0.99 -2.66 -5.08
N THR A 77 0.13 -1.73 -4.64
CA THR A 77 -0.67 -0.92 -5.55
C THR A 77 0.18 0.05 -6.35
N LEU A 78 1.19 0.67 -5.73
CA LEU A 78 2.17 1.49 -6.42
C LEU A 78 3.02 0.67 -7.40
N LEU A 79 3.48 -0.53 -7.02
CA LEU A 79 4.22 -1.42 -7.92
C LEU A 79 3.40 -1.83 -9.15
N SER A 80 2.10 -2.06 -8.96
CA SER A 80 1.17 -2.38 -10.05
C SER A 80 0.97 -1.20 -11.00
N TRP A 81 0.99 0.03 -10.48
CA TRP A 81 0.98 1.24 -11.30
C TRP A 81 2.29 1.43 -12.06
N LEU A 82 3.45 1.27 -11.39
CA LEU A 82 4.78 1.39 -11.99
C LEU A 82 5.00 0.37 -13.11
N GLU A 83 4.51 -0.86 -12.96
CA GLU A 83 4.59 -1.88 -14.02
C GLU A 83 3.95 -1.41 -15.34
N ARG A 84 2.83 -0.68 -15.27
CA ARG A 84 2.09 -0.22 -16.45
C ARG A 84 2.63 1.09 -17.03
N HIS A 85 3.09 2.00 -16.16
CA HIS A 85 3.39 3.39 -16.55
C HIS A 85 4.88 3.73 -16.52
N SER A 86 5.70 2.99 -15.77
CA SER A 86 7.14 3.24 -15.63
C SER A 86 7.92 1.92 -15.42
N PRO A 87 7.81 0.95 -16.37
CA PRO A 87 8.39 -0.38 -16.22
C PRO A 87 9.91 -0.38 -16.09
N ASP A 88 10.59 0.63 -16.65
CA ASP A 88 12.03 0.86 -16.51
C ASP A 88 12.42 1.22 -15.06
N ILE A 89 11.59 2.01 -14.38
CA ILE A 89 11.80 2.36 -12.96
C ILE A 89 11.55 1.15 -12.07
N LEU A 90 10.48 0.39 -12.32
CA LEU A 90 10.23 -0.88 -11.62
C LEU A 90 11.40 -1.85 -11.79
N TRP A 91 11.90 -1.99 -13.01
CA TRP A 91 13.07 -2.81 -13.29
C TRP A 91 14.30 -2.32 -12.51
N GLY A 92 14.55 -1.01 -12.44
CA GLY A 92 15.62 -0.43 -11.64
C GLY A 92 15.51 -0.76 -10.13
N ILE A 93 14.29 -0.82 -9.59
CA ILE A 93 14.04 -1.21 -8.19
C ILE A 93 14.29 -2.71 -7.98
N GLN A 94 13.81 -3.57 -8.88
CA GLN A 94 14.02 -5.03 -8.82
C GLN A 94 15.50 -5.39 -8.96
N GLU A 95 16.20 -4.73 -9.89
CA GLU A 95 17.62 -4.88 -10.11
C GLU A 95 18.42 -4.45 -8.87
N ALA A 96 17.99 -3.40 -8.17
CA ALA A 96 18.60 -2.98 -6.91
C ALA A 96 18.52 -4.07 -5.83
N ASP A 97 17.36 -4.72 -5.69
CA ASP A 97 17.21 -5.85 -4.77
C ASP A 97 18.14 -7.00 -5.17
N ARG A 98 18.23 -7.34 -6.46
CA ARG A 98 19.15 -8.38 -6.95
C ARG A 98 20.63 -8.07 -6.67
N GLN A 99 21.04 -6.82 -6.85
CA GLN A 99 22.40 -6.37 -6.52
C GLN A 99 22.65 -6.42 -5.01
N SER A 100 21.66 -6.03 -4.21
CA SER A 100 21.74 -6.05 -2.75
C SER A 100 21.96 -7.46 -2.18
N ILE A 101 21.39 -8.50 -2.81
CA ILE A 101 21.64 -9.91 -2.43
C ILE A 101 23.12 -10.27 -2.51
N GLN A 102 23.82 -9.83 -3.55
CA GLN A 102 25.27 -10.05 -3.69
C GLN A 102 26.05 -9.23 -2.66
N ARG A 103 25.57 -8.03 -2.34
CA ARG A 103 26.20 -7.10 -1.41
C ARG A 103 26.08 -7.52 0.05
N PHE A 104 24.92 -8.06 0.42
CA PHE A 104 24.53 -8.31 1.81
C PHE A 104 24.43 -9.80 2.13
N ASN A 105 25.44 -10.58 1.71
CA ASN A 105 25.61 -12.01 2.06
C ASN A 105 24.39 -12.89 1.77
N GLY A 106 23.69 -12.65 0.66
CA GLY A 106 22.52 -13.43 0.24
C GLY A 106 21.18 -12.82 0.66
N HIS A 107 21.17 -11.70 1.38
CA HIS A 107 19.96 -10.99 1.80
C HIS A 107 19.60 -9.86 0.85
N GLY A 108 18.32 -9.73 0.49
CA GLY A 108 17.84 -8.65 -0.36
C GLY A 108 17.27 -7.47 0.44
N SER A 109 17.48 -6.26 -0.07
CA SER A 109 17.05 -4.98 0.51
C SER A 109 15.54 -4.80 0.63
N ALA A 110 14.77 -5.38 -0.31
CA ALA A 110 13.33 -5.22 -0.40
C ALA A 110 12.60 -6.05 0.67
N LEU A 111 11.59 -5.45 1.30
CA LEU A 111 10.65 -6.11 2.21
C LEU A 111 9.25 -6.15 1.57
N ALA A 112 8.45 -7.16 1.95
CA ALA A 112 7.04 -7.18 1.59
C ALA A 112 6.24 -6.14 2.39
N GLN A 113 5.02 -5.85 1.95
CA GLN A 113 4.07 -5.01 2.67
C GLN A 113 2.71 -5.71 2.73
N ALA A 114 1.94 -5.48 3.80
CA ALA A 114 0.52 -5.84 3.79
C ALA A 114 -0.21 -5.13 2.63
N TYR A 115 -0.94 -5.90 1.82
CA TYR A 115 -1.20 -5.58 0.41
C TYR A 115 -1.87 -4.21 0.14
N ASN A 116 -3.01 -3.92 0.76
CA ASN A 116 -3.81 -2.71 0.56
C ASN A 116 -3.46 -1.58 1.55
N HIS A 117 -2.34 -1.69 2.27
CA HIS A 117 -1.98 -0.73 3.31
C HIS A 117 -3.10 -0.52 4.37
N MET A 118 -3.78 -1.61 4.73
CA MET A 118 -4.83 -1.64 5.75
C MET A 118 -4.23 -1.61 7.15
N ILE A 119 -4.85 -0.90 8.09
CA ILE A 119 -4.44 -0.92 9.51
C ILE A 119 -4.75 -2.29 10.10
N MET A 120 -3.74 -3.15 10.09
CA MET A 120 -3.86 -4.56 10.42
C MET A 120 -4.56 -4.82 11.75
N PRO A 121 -4.23 -4.11 12.87
CA PRO A 121 -4.90 -4.36 14.16
C PRO A 121 -6.39 -4.07 14.19
N LEU A 122 -6.89 -3.28 13.23
CA LEU A 122 -8.31 -2.96 13.12
C LEU A 122 -9.03 -3.86 12.11
N ALA A 123 -8.31 -4.67 11.35
CA ALA A 123 -8.87 -5.63 10.40
C ALA A 123 -9.39 -6.88 11.14
N ASN A 124 -10.42 -7.53 10.60
CA ASN A 124 -10.80 -8.84 11.09
C ASN A 124 -9.71 -9.89 10.73
N ARG A 125 -9.73 -11.04 11.41
CA ARG A 125 -8.73 -12.09 11.21
C ARG A 125 -8.60 -12.57 9.75
N ARG A 126 -9.73 -12.70 9.02
CA ARG A 126 -9.73 -13.17 7.63
C ARG A 126 -9.02 -12.16 6.72
N ASP A 127 -9.27 -10.87 6.91
CA ASP A 127 -8.62 -9.82 6.15
C ASP A 127 -7.13 -9.73 6.50
N LYS A 128 -6.76 -9.85 7.79
CA LYS A 128 -5.34 -9.91 8.18
C LYS A 128 -4.57 -11.02 7.44
N ILE A 129 -5.13 -12.22 7.37
CA ILE A 129 -4.52 -13.36 6.67
C ILE A 129 -4.32 -13.02 5.20
N THR A 130 -5.36 -12.55 4.52
CA THR A 130 -5.27 -12.23 3.09
C THR A 130 -4.29 -11.11 2.80
N GLN A 131 -4.29 -10.05 3.62
CA GLN A 131 -3.37 -8.92 3.43
C GLN A 131 -1.90 -9.36 3.52
N ILE A 132 -1.58 -10.30 4.42
CA ILE A 132 -0.24 -10.89 4.53
C ILE A 132 0.05 -11.83 3.35
N ARG A 133 -0.89 -12.73 3.00
CA ARG A 133 -0.71 -13.67 1.88
C ARG A 133 -0.54 -12.96 0.54
N TRP A 134 -1.39 -11.97 0.26
CA TRP A 134 -1.34 -11.17 -0.96
C TRP A 134 -0.06 -10.33 -1.01
N GLY A 135 0.36 -9.75 0.12
CA GLY A 135 1.63 -9.02 0.21
C GLY A 135 2.84 -9.90 -0.11
N ILE A 136 2.84 -11.15 0.38
CA ILE A 136 3.89 -12.13 0.07
C ILE A 136 3.84 -12.55 -1.40
N HIS A 137 2.66 -12.84 -1.95
CA HIS A 137 2.51 -13.27 -3.33
C HIS A 137 2.91 -12.18 -4.33
N ASP A 138 2.50 -10.94 -4.09
CA ASP A 138 2.95 -9.79 -4.88
C ASP A 138 4.46 -9.66 -4.80
N PHE A 139 5.04 -9.70 -3.59
CA PHE A 139 6.49 -9.65 -3.43
C PHE A 139 7.22 -10.74 -4.22
N GLN A 140 6.76 -11.99 -4.13
CA GLN A 140 7.36 -13.11 -4.89
C GLN A 140 7.23 -12.91 -6.40
N HIS A 141 6.09 -12.41 -6.85
CA HIS A 141 5.86 -12.11 -8.27
C HIS A 141 6.80 -11.01 -8.78
N ARG A 142 7.05 -9.98 -7.97
CA ARG A 142 7.87 -8.81 -8.33
C ARG A 142 9.37 -9.07 -8.17
N PHE A 143 9.80 -9.74 -7.11
CA PHE A 143 11.21 -9.87 -6.74
C PHE A 143 11.77 -11.29 -6.90
N SER A 144 10.94 -12.27 -7.29
CA SER A 144 11.35 -13.66 -7.54
C SER A 144 12.06 -14.35 -6.36
N ARG A 145 11.78 -13.92 -5.12
CA ARG A 145 12.25 -14.54 -3.88
C ARG A 145 11.21 -14.40 -2.77
N TYR A 146 11.37 -15.17 -1.69
CA TYR A 146 10.52 -15.02 -0.51
C TYR A 146 10.93 -13.77 0.31
N PRO A 147 9.98 -12.98 0.83
CA PRO A 147 10.31 -11.85 1.70
C PRO A 147 10.76 -12.33 3.08
N GLU A 148 11.84 -11.75 3.60
CA GLU A 148 12.32 -12.06 4.95
C GLU A 148 11.61 -11.22 6.01
N GLY A 149 11.26 -9.98 5.67
CA GLY A 149 10.56 -9.06 6.54
C GLY A 149 9.31 -8.49 5.85
N MET A 150 8.42 -7.95 6.67
CA MET A 150 7.21 -7.28 6.20
C MET A 150 7.00 -5.94 6.89
N TRP A 151 6.78 -4.89 6.09
CA TRP A 151 6.28 -3.61 6.55
C TRP A 151 4.78 -3.72 6.85
N LEU A 152 4.43 -3.50 8.12
CA LEU A 152 3.04 -3.36 8.52
C LEU A 152 2.62 -1.90 8.34
N PRO A 153 1.48 -1.61 7.68
CA PRO A 153 1.01 -0.26 7.43
C PRO A 153 1.02 0.59 8.69
N GLU A 154 1.67 1.75 8.62
CA GLU A 154 1.84 2.67 9.76
C GLU A 154 2.58 2.05 10.97
N THR A 155 3.36 1.00 10.73
CA THR A 155 3.91 0.07 11.75
C THR A 155 2.84 -0.40 12.74
N ALA A 156 1.57 -0.41 12.32
CA ALA A 156 0.44 -0.71 13.18
C ALA A 156 0.41 -2.22 13.48
N VAL A 157 0.44 -2.57 14.76
CA VAL A 157 0.64 -3.97 15.17
C VAL A 157 -0.19 -4.38 16.37
N ASP A 158 -0.63 -5.64 16.35
CA ASP A 158 -1.13 -6.40 17.49
C ASP A 158 -0.52 -7.81 17.48
N MET A 159 -0.72 -8.55 18.57
CA MET A 159 -0.14 -9.90 18.70
C MET A 159 -0.71 -10.88 17.67
N GLU A 160 -1.97 -10.71 17.23
CA GLU A 160 -2.57 -11.59 16.22
C GLU A 160 -1.94 -11.36 14.84
N THR A 161 -1.68 -10.11 14.45
CA THR A 161 -0.98 -9.79 13.20
C THR A 161 0.42 -10.39 13.19
N LEU A 162 1.15 -10.31 14.32
CA LEU A 162 2.47 -10.92 14.45
C LEU A 162 2.44 -12.45 14.38
N GLU A 163 1.42 -13.08 14.99
CA GLU A 163 1.17 -14.52 14.83
C GLU A 163 0.97 -14.89 13.36
N ILE A 164 0.13 -14.15 12.64
CA ILE A 164 -0.14 -14.42 11.23
C ILE A 164 1.14 -14.20 10.39
N CYS A 165 1.95 -13.19 10.68
CA CYS A 165 3.25 -13.00 10.03
C CYS A 165 4.18 -14.21 10.26
N ALA A 166 4.30 -14.66 11.51
CA ALA A 166 5.12 -15.84 11.84
C ALA A 166 4.56 -17.14 11.26
N ASP A 167 3.23 -17.25 11.13
CA ASP A 167 2.56 -18.35 10.42
C ASP A 167 2.96 -18.43 8.95
N HIS A 168 3.25 -17.29 8.35
CA HIS A 168 3.72 -17.17 6.97
C HIS A 168 5.22 -16.91 6.88
N ASN A 169 6.02 -17.44 7.83
CA ASN A 169 7.49 -17.44 7.79
C ASN A 169 8.15 -16.05 7.63
N ILE A 170 7.45 -14.97 7.95
CA ILE A 170 8.07 -13.65 8.04
C ILE A 170 8.97 -13.63 9.28
N LYS A 171 10.26 -13.34 9.07
CA LYS A 171 11.28 -13.40 10.12
C LYS A 171 11.27 -12.16 11.01
N PHE A 172 10.98 -10.99 10.44
CA PHE A 172 10.98 -9.74 11.20
C PHE A 172 10.02 -8.65 10.68
N THR A 173 9.76 -7.68 11.55
CA THR A 173 9.13 -6.40 11.18
C THR A 173 9.81 -5.22 11.89
N ILE A 174 9.42 -4.00 11.54
CA ILE A 174 10.01 -2.74 12.03
C ILE A 174 8.93 -1.99 12.82
N LEU A 175 9.27 -1.52 14.01
CA LEU A 175 8.36 -0.82 14.92
C LEU A 175 8.96 0.49 15.42
N ALA A 176 8.10 1.42 15.83
CA ALA A 176 8.49 2.64 16.53
C ALA A 176 8.88 2.34 17.98
N PRO A 177 9.88 3.06 18.54
CA PRO A 177 10.41 2.80 19.88
C PRO A 177 9.34 2.90 20.98
N ARG A 178 8.31 3.73 20.79
CA ARG A 178 7.20 3.88 21.74
C ARG A 178 6.30 2.64 21.85
N GLN A 179 6.35 1.74 20.87
CA GLN A 179 5.54 0.52 20.86
C GLN A 179 6.10 -0.54 21.82
N ALA A 180 7.35 -0.40 22.26
CA ALA A 180 7.94 -1.28 23.26
C ALA A 180 7.45 -0.96 24.67
N LYS A 181 7.06 -2.00 25.41
CA LYS A 181 6.58 -1.88 26.79
C LYS A 181 7.67 -2.26 27.79
N ARG A 182 8.25 -3.43 27.64
CA ARG A 182 9.27 -3.97 28.55
C ARG A 182 10.15 -4.98 27.84
N ILE A 183 11.38 -5.14 28.30
CA ILE A 183 12.34 -6.10 27.76
C ILE A 183 12.90 -6.99 28.87
N ARG A 184 13.45 -8.16 28.52
CA ARG A 184 14.27 -8.97 29.41
C ARG A 184 15.33 -9.70 28.61
N LYS A 185 16.48 -10.00 29.21
CA LYS A 185 17.47 -10.86 28.55
C LYS A 185 16.87 -12.25 28.37
N ILE A 186 17.14 -12.92 27.25
CA ILE A 186 16.66 -14.29 27.04
C ILE A 186 17.20 -15.19 28.17
N GLY A 187 16.30 -15.95 28.79
CA GLY A 187 16.59 -16.79 29.96
C GLY A 187 16.41 -16.08 31.32
N ASP A 188 16.34 -14.75 31.35
CA ASP A 188 16.04 -14.02 32.58
C ASP A 188 14.55 -14.03 32.92
N LYS A 189 14.23 -13.93 34.21
CA LYS A 189 12.84 -13.82 34.70
C LYS A 189 12.37 -12.37 34.85
N ARG A 190 13.30 -11.42 35.01
CA ARG A 190 12.99 -10.03 35.35
C ARG A 190 12.79 -9.20 34.10
N TRP A 191 11.60 -8.63 33.97
CA TRP A 191 11.32 -7.61 32.96
C TRP A 191 11.78 -6.22 33.42
N ARG A 192 12.33 -5.45 32.48
CA ARG A 192 12.69 -4.04 32.60
C ARG A 192 11.72 -3.22 31.76
N ASP A 193 11.05 -2.26 32.38
CA ASP A 193 10.18 -1.32 31.66
C ASP A 193 11.02 -0.44 30.70
N VAL A 194 10.54 -0.31 29.46
CA VAL A 194 11.13 0.56 28.44
C VAL A 194 10.07 1.45 27.77
N SER A 195 8.93 1.63 28.45
CA SER A 195 7.85 2.50 27.99
C SER A 195 8.33 3.94 27.77
N GLY A 196 7.60 4.72 26.97
CA GLY A 196 8.01 6.10 26.66
C GLY A 196 9.28 6.18 25.82
N SER A 197 9.43 5.26 24.85
CA SER A 197 10.52 5.22 23.88
C SER A 197 11.93 5.02 24.50
N ARG A 198 12.02 4.32 25.64
CA ARG A 198 13.29 4.01 26.32
C ARG A 198 13.96 2.72 25.85
N ILE A 199 13.42 2.09 24.80
CA ILE A 199 14.04 0.91 24.21
C ILE A 199 15.34 1.30 23.51
N ASP A 200 16.36 0.45 23.61
CA ASP A 200 17.63 0.66 22.92
C ASP A 200 17.47 0.26 21.44
N PRO A 201 17.58 1.19 20.48
CA PRO A 201 17.35 0.90 19.06
C PRO A 201 18.53 0.18 18.41
N LYS A 202 19.63 -0.08 19.13
CA LYS A 202 20.88 -0.54 18.54
C LYS A 202 20.99 -2.04 18.30
N GLN A 203 19.91 -2.78 18.53
CA GLN A 203 19.87 -4.24 18.46
C GLN A 203 18.45 -4.74 18.16
N PRO A 204 18.29 -5.95 17.58
CA PRO A 204 17.00 -6.58 17.42
C PRO A 204 16.51 -7.22 18.72
N TYR A 205 15.20 -7.39 18.80
CA TYR A 205 14.52 -8.05 19.91
C TYR A 205 13.67 -9.21 19.39
N ILE A 206 13.40 -10.20 20.23
CA ILE A 206 12.50 -11.31 19.90
C ILE A 206 11.17 -11.16 20.62
N ILE A 207 10.06 -11.38 19.91
CA ILE A 207 8.73 -11.54 20.49
C ILE A 207 8.42 -13.03 20.53
N ASN A 208 8.09 -13.54 21.71
CA ASN A 208 7.55 -14.89 21.88
C ASN A 208 6.02 -14.83 21.73
N LEU A 209 5.50 -15.59 20.77
CA LEU A 209 4.09 -15.59 20.43
C LEU A 209 3.34 -16.71 21.18
N ALA A 210 2.01 -16.61 21.25
CA ALA A 210 1.18 -17.54 22.01
C ALA A 210 1.22 -18.97 21.44
N SER A 211 1.41 -19.10 20.12
CA SER A 211 1.61 -20.37 19.42
C SER A 211 2.95 -21.06 19.73
N GLY A 212 3.86 -20.38 20.43
CA GLY A 212 5.25 -20.81 20.61
C GLY A 212 6.17 -20.43 19.46
N LYS A 213 5.64 -19.86 18.38
CA LYS A 213 6.45 -19.22 17.32
C LYS A 213 7.09 -17.95 17.85
N LYS A 214 8.05 -17.45 17.08
CA LYS A 214 8.81 -16.25 17.41
C LYS A 214 8.94 -15.38 16.18
N ILE A 215 8.98 -14.06 16.40
CA ILE A 215 9.25 -13.08 15.35
C ILE A 215 10.20 -12.01 15.89
N SER A 216 11.19 -11.66 15.10
CA SER A 216 12.14 -10.60 15.45
C SER A 216 11.54 -9.24 15.16
N VAL A 217 11.89 -8.23 15.96
CA VAL A 217 11.47 -6.85 15.72
C VAL A 217 12.65 -5.91 15.88
N PHE A 218 12.67 -4.88 15.03
CA PHE A 218 13.64 -3.78 15.08
C PHE A 218 12.92 -2.51 15.50
N PHE A 219 13.49 -1.77 16.46
CA PHE A 219 12.95 -0.48 16.91
C PHE A 219 13.86 0.63 16.42
N TYR A 220 13.41 1.42 15.45
CA TYR A 220 14.25 2.46 14.83
C TYR A 220 14.52 3.64 15.79
N ASP A 221 15.56 4.42 15.49
CA ASP A 221 15.86 5.65 16.22
C ASP A 221 14.83 6.75 15.89
N GLY A 222 13.87 6.93 16.80
CA GLY A 222 12.78 7.89 16.64
C GLY A 222 13.23 9.33 16.41
N PRO A 223 14.11 9.89 17.26
CA PRO A 223 14.61 11.26 17.09
C PRO A 223 15.25 11.53 15.73
N VAL A 224 16.15 10.65 15.25
CA VAL A 224 16.81 10.86 13.96
C VAL A 224 15.84 10.68 12.79
N SER A 225 14.93 9.70 12.86
CA SER A 225 13.84 9.57 11.87
C SER A 225 13.01 10.86 11.76
N GLN A 226 12.69 11.50 12.89
CA GLN A 226 11.95 12.76 12.90
C GLN A 226 12.78 13.93 12.35
N ASP A 227 14.08 13.99 12.67
CA ASP A 227 14.99 15.02 12.15
C ASP A 227 15.10 15.00 10.62
N ILE A 228 15.04 13.82 10.01
CA ILE A 228 15.08 13.65 8.54
C ILE A 228 13.83 14.22 7.90
N ALA A 229 12.67 13.93 8.48
CA ALA A 229 11.40 14.40 7.93
C ALA A 229 11.20 15.92 8.10
N PHE A 230 11.65 16.51 9.21
CA PHE A 230 11.24 17.88 9.60
C PHE A 230 12.36 18.88 9.91
N SER A 231 13.62 18.45 10.08
CA SER A 231 14.72 19.30 10.57
C SER A 231 15.76 19.66 9.51
N GLY A 232 15.47 19.45 8.21
CA GLY A 232 16.35 19.84 7.11
C GLY A 232 17.66 19.04 7.00
N LEU A 233 17.73 17.85 7.62
CA LEU A 233 18.95 17.05 7.63
C LEU A 233 19.41 16.64 6.22
N LEU A 234 18.48 16.55 5.28
CA LEU A 234 18.73 16.19 3.88
C LEU A 234 19.28 17.33 3.02
N TYR A 235 19.55 18.52 3.56
CA TYR A 235 20.30 19.55 2.81
C TYR A 235 21.79 19.20 2.63
N SER A 236 22.31 18.23 3.39
CA SER A 236 23.70 17.78 3.28
C SER A 236 23.83 16.30 3.64
N GLY A 237 24.28 15.49 2.68
CA GLY A 237 24.57 14.07 2.93
C GLY A 237 25.67 13.84 3.97
N GLU A 238 26.64 14.75 4.09
CA GLU A 238 27.67 14.66 5.14
C GLU A 238 27.07 14.90 6.54
N ASN A 239 26.19 15.90 6.69
CA ASN A 239 25.51 16.14 7.97
C ASN A 239 24.63 14.96 8.34
N PHE A 240 23.93 14.39 7.36
CA PHE A 240 23.13 13.19 7.55
C PHE A 240 24.01 12.01 8.02
N ALA A 241 25.14 11.75 7.35
CA ALA A 241 26.09 10.71 7.75
C ALA A 241 26.62 10.93 9.17
N LYS A 242 27.05 12.15 9.50
CA LYS A 242 27.53 12.49 10.86
C LYS A 242 26.46 12.28 11.92
N ARG A 243 25.20 12.61 11.62
CA ARG A 243 24.08 12.41 12.53
C ARG A 243 23.84 10.94 12.83
N LEU A 244 23.89 10.07 11.81
CA LEU A 244 23.80 8.62 11.99
C LEU A 244 25.00 8.06 12.76
N LEU A 245 26.22 8.48 12.43
CA LEU A 245 27.43 8.04 13.11
C LEU A 245 27.47 8.46 14.59
N ALA A 246 26.80 9.57 14.94
CA ALA A 246 26.68 10.05 16.31
C ALA A 246 25.78 9.17 17.20
N LEU A 247 25.01 8.24 16.63
CA LEU A 247 24.21 7.28 17.40
C LEU A 247 25.09 6.22 18.08
N PHE A 248 26.28 5.94 17.54
CA PHE A 248 27.16 4.93 18.11
C PHE A 248 27.79 5.38 19.43
N SER A 249 27.90 4.44 20.35
CA SER A 249 28.64 4.63 21.59
C SER A 249 30.14 4.74 21.28
N ALA A 250 30.84 5.64 21.96
CA ALA A 250 32.25 5.91 21.67
C ALA A 250 33.17 4.69 21.93
N HIS A 251 32.81 3.80 22.87
CA HIS A 251 33.69 2.72 23.37
C HIS A 251 32.95 1.36 23.45
N SER A 252 31.98 1.08 22.58
CA SER A 252 31.28 -0.22 22.59
C SER A 252 32.17 -1.33 22.01
N GLU A 253 32.31 -2.42 22.77
CA GLU A 253 32.91 -3.67 22.27
C GLU A 253 31.90 -4.54 21.50
N GLN A 254 30.59 -4.28 21.65
CA GLN A 254 29.54 -4.97 20.92
C GLN A 254 29.23 -4.25 19.59
N THR A 255 28.87 -5.02 18.57
CA THR A 255 28.35 -4.44 17.32
C THR A 255 27.03 -3.73 17.59
N GLU A 256 26.99 -2.43 17.31
CA GLU A 256 25.79 -1.62 17.41
C GLU A 256 25.18 -1.38 16.01
N LEU A 257 23.85 -1.33 15.95
CA LEU A 257 23.10 -0.88 14.79
C LEU A 257 22.67 0.59 14.97
N ALA A 258 22.93 1.43 13.99
CA ALA A 258 22.29 2.74 13.87
C ALA A 258 21.26 2.62 12.75
N HIS A 259 19.97 2.61 13.07
CA HIS A 259 18.94 2.47 12.05
C HIS A 259 17.74 3.40 12.23
N ILE A 260 17.19 3.78 11.08
CA ILE A 260 16.07 4.71 10.94
C ILE A 260 15.01 4.11 10.00
N ALA A 261 13.77 4.55 10.16
CA ALA A 261 12.69 4.29 9.22
C ALA A 261 11.90 5.58 8.98
N THR A 262 11.63 5.89 7.71
CA THR A 262 10.83 7.05 7.27
C THR A 262 9.98 6.68 6.06
N ASP A 263 8.97 7.51 5.76
CA ASP A 263 8.36 7.49 4.43
C ASP A 263 9.45 7.77 3.39
N GLY A 264 9.48 6.95 2.34
CA GLY A 264 10.53 6.95 1.33
C GLY A 264 10.48 8.18 0.43
N GLU A 265 9.30 8.77 0.27
CA GLU A 265 9.02 10.02 -0.45
C GLU A 265 9.80 11.20 0.15
N THR A 266 10.32 11.05 1.36
CA THR A 266 11.27 11.98 2.00
C THR A 266 12.56 12.15 1.20
N TYR A 267 13.03 11.11 0.53
CA TYR A 267 14.26 11.12 -0.27
C TYR A 267 13.99 11.61 -1.70
N GLY A 268 13.35 12.77 -1.86
CA GLY A 268 13.15 13.43 -3.15
C GLY A 268 11.90 14.31 -3.22
N HIS A 269 10.72 13.75 -2.96
CA HIS A 269 9.45 14.46 -3.13
C HIS A 269 9.22 15.50 -2.03
N HIS A 270 9.35 15.11 -0.76
CA HIS A 270 9.20 16.06 0.35
C HIS A 270 10.42 16.97 0.53
N HIS A 271 11.61 16.47 0.14
CA HIS A 271 12.86 17.23 0.15
C HIS A 271 13.54 17.11 -1.20
N ILE A 272 13.47 18.17 -2.00
CA ILE A 272 14.09 18.23 -3.33
C ILE A 272 15.59 17.87 -3.21
N PHE A 273 16.05 16.93 -4.04
CA PHE A 273 17.39 16.34 -4.02
C PHE A 273 17.72 15.51 -2.77
N GLY A 274 16.72 15.09 -2.00
CA GLY A 274 16.88 14.20 -0.86
C GLY A 274 17.49 12.85 -1.24
N ASP A 275 17.26 12.37 -2.47
CA ASP A 275 17.91 11.19 -3.04
C ASP A 275 19.44 11.36 -3.10
N MET A 276 19.91 12.54 -3.51
CA MET A 276 21.34 12.85 -3.63
C MET A 276 21.99 13.00 -2.25
N ALA A 277 21.26 13.56 -1.28
CA ALA A 277 21.72 13.63 0.10
C ALA A 277 21.86 12.23 0.71
N LEU A 278 20.91 11.33 0.45
CA LEU A 278 21.00 9.92 0.83
C LEU A 278 22.20 9.24 0.16
N ALA A 279 22.37 9.41 -1.16
CA ALA A 279 23.48 8.83 -1.91
C ALA A 279 24.84 9.26 -1.35
N TYR A 280 25.00 10.56 -1.11
CA TYR A 280 26.24 11.12 -0.56
C TYR A 280 26.46 10.68 0.90
N CYS A 281 25.39 10.54 1.70
CA CYS A 281 25.48 10.02 3.07
C CYS A 281 26.07 8.60 3.08
N LEU A 282 25.54 7.71 2.24
CA LEU A 282 26.03 6.33 2.11
C LEU A 282 27.49 6.30 1.65
N HIS A 283 27.80 7.07 0.60
CA HIS A 283 29.15 7.20 0.07
C HIS A 283 30.15 7.68 1.13
N TYR A 284 29.80 8.71 1.90
CA TYR A 284 30.65 9.26 2.95
C TYR A 284 30.97 8.22 4.03
N ILE A 285 29.97 7.45 4.48
CA ILE A 285 30.15 6.42 5.52
C ILE A 285 31.10 5.32 5.02
N GLU A 286 30.95 4.88 3.77
CA GLU A 286 31.76 3.83 3.15
C GLU A 286 33.19 4.30 2.86
N GLU A 287 33.36 5.48 2.26
CA GLU A 287 34.67 6.04 1.91
C GLU A 287 35.52 6.29 3.15
N LYS A 288 34.93 6.85 4.21
CA LYS A 288 35.61 7.08 5.50
C LYS A 288 35.81 5.79 6.30
N LYS A 289 35.24 4.66 5.86
CA LYS A 289 35.19 3.40 6.61
C LYS A 289 34.73 3.66 8.05
N ALA A 290 33.66 4.45 8.22
CA ALA A 290 33.17 4.95 9.51
C ALA A 290 32.10 4.04 10.15
N ALA A 291 31.39 3.27 9.34
CA ALA A 291 30.55 2.14 9.72
C ALA A 291 30.35 1.21 8.51
N ARG A 292 29.81 0.00 8.72
CA ARG A 292 29.37 -0.90 7.65
C ARG A 292 27.91 -0.57 7.28
N ILE A 293 27.62 -0.37 6.00
CA ILE A 293 26.22 -0.33 5.52
C ILE A 293 25.67 -1.76 5.51
N THR A 294 24.45 -1.94 6.02
CA THR A 294 23.76 -3.24 6.11
C THR A 294 22.25 -3.09 5.92
N ILE A 295 21.56 -4.22 5.85
CA ILE A 295 20.11 -4.34 5.84
C ILE A 295 19.64 -5.27 6.97
N TYR A 296 18.37 -5.22 7.32
CA TYR A 296 17.83 -5.95 8.48
C TYR A 296 18.06 -7.46 8.41
N GLY A 297 17.90 -8.10 7.24
CA GLY A 297 18.10 -9.54 7.06
C GLY A 297 19.54 -9.96 7.40
N GLU A 298 20.51 -9.29 6.79
CA GLU A 298 21.94 -9.53 7.02
C GLU A 298 22.34 -9.25 8.48
N PHE A 299 21.87 -8.14 9.04
CA PHE A 299 22.18 -7.79 10.43
C PHE A 299 21.60 -8.83 11.39
N LEU A 300 20.37 -9.29 11.16
CA LEU A 300 19.68 -10.27 11.99
C LEU A 300 20.39 -11.63 11.99
N GLU A 301 20.87 -12.08 10.83
CA GLU A 301 21.63 -13.33 10.72
C GLU A 301 22.93 -13.26 11.53
N GLN A 302 23.67 -12.14 11.42
CA GLN A 302 24.95 -11.97 12.10
C GLN A 302 24.82 -11.67 13.60
N HIS A 303 23.71 -11.03 14.01
CA HIS A 303 23.49 -10.56 15.37
C HIS A 303 22.07 -10.92 15.85
N PRO A 304 21.81 -12.21 16.15
CA PRO A 304 20.50 -12.66 16.59
C PRO A 304 20.08 -12.00 17.93
N PRO A 305 18.77 -11.82 18.18
CA PRO A 305 18.29 -11.16 19.39
C PRO A 305 18.75 -11.87 20.66
N VAL A 306 19.24 -11.10 21.63
CA VAL A 306 19.59 -11.59 22.98
C VAL A 306 18.61 -11.12 24.05
N TYR A 307 17.64 -10.28 23.66
CA TYR A 307 16.56 -9.77 24.50
C TYR A 307 15.19 -10.13 23.92
N GLU A 308 14.28 -10.48 24.81
CA GLU A 308 12.85 -10.56 24.54
C GLU A 308 12.20 -9.21 24.78
N VAL A 309 11.16 -8.90 24.00
CA VAL A 309 10.36 -7.68 24.15
C VAL A 309 8.88 -8.02 24.24
N ASP A 310 8.18 -7.27 25.10
CA ASP A 310 6.73 -7.17 25.15
C ASP A 310 6.33 -5.79 24.61
N ILE A 311 5.27 -5.75 23.81
CA ILE A 311 4.84 -4.54 23.09
C ILE A 311 3.43 -4.11 23.51
N TYR A 312 3.10 -2.86 23.25
CA TYR A 312 1.70 -2.42 23.30
C TYR A 312 0.95 -2.95 22.07
N SER A 313 -0.05 -3.79 22.30
CA SER A 313 -0.98 -4.21 21.25
C SER A 313 -1.82 -3.01 20.77
N ASN A 314 -2.26 -3.04 19.51
CA ASN A 314 -3.00 -1.94 18.88
C ASN A 314 -2.21 -0.61 18.90
N SER A 315 -0.90 -0.69 18.67
CA SER A 315 -0.01 0.48 18.59
C SER A 315 0.43 0.75 17.15
N SER A 316 0.94 1.96 16.88
CA SER A 316 1.45 2.41 15.58
C SER A 316 2.59 3.43 15.76
N TRP A 317 3.22 3.88 14.67
CA TRP A 317 4.25 4.95 14.69
C TRP A 317 3.70 6.38 14.59
N SER A 318 2.48 6.57 14.05
CA SER A 318 1.95 7.89 13.67
C SER A 318 0.73 8.33 14.49
N CYS A 319 0.23 7.50 15.43
CA CYS A 319 -0.76 7.87 16.46
C CYS A 319 -0.32 7.49 17.90
N VAL A 320 -0.09 8.49 18.76
CA VAL A 320 0.28 8.27 20.18
C VAL A 320 -0.79 7.52 20.98
N HIS A 321 -2.03 7.54 20.49
CA HIS A 321 -3.17 6.83 21.06
C HIS A 321 -3.32 5.41 20.51
N GLY A 322 -2.29 4.85 19.85
CA GLY A 322 -2.31 3.49 19.32
C GLY A 322 -2.77 3.46 17.87
N VAL A 323 -3.97 2.92 17.59
CA VAL A 323 -4.58 2.88 16.24
C VAL A 323 -5.83 3.78 16.12
N GLU A 324 -6.06 4.62 17.12
CA GLU A 324 -7.28 5.43 17.21
C GLU A 324 -7.40 6.45 16.07
N ARG A 325 -6.29 6.89 15.46
CA ARG A 325 -6.31 7.77 14.26
C ARG A 325 -7.17 7.19 13.14
N TRP A 326 -7.27 5.87 13.00
CA TRP A 326 -8.02 5.22 11.92
C TRP A 326 -9.37 4.67 12.35
N LYS A 327 -9.88 5.12 13.50
CA LYS A 327 -11.15 4.65 14.07
C LYS A 327 -11.95 5.74 14.78
N ASN A 328 -11.32 6.63 15.53
CA ASN A 328 -11.99 7.54 16.46
C ASN A 328 -11.44 8.98 16.37
N ASN A 329 -12.17 9.91 16.99
CA ASN A 329 -11.71 11.28 17.20
C ASN A 329 -10.66 11.33 18.34
N CYS A 330 -9.43 10.91 18.04
CA CYS A 330 -8.32 10.93 19.01
C CYS A 330 -7.55 12.26 19.03
N GLY A 331 -8.04 13.29 18.32
CA GLY A 331 -7.40 14.61 18.19
C GLY A 331 -6.13 14.63 17.34
N CYS A 332 -5.66 13.48 16.84
CA CYS A 332 -4.57 13.45 15.88
C CYS A 332 -5.03 14.01 14.53
N ASN A 333 -4.53 15.21 14.21
CA ASN A 333 -4.78 15.94 12.98
C ASN A 333 -3.49 16.11 12.14
N SER A 334 -3.61 16.59 10.91
CA SER A 334 -2.48 16.87 10.01
C SER A 334 -1.76 18.18 10.33
N GLY A 335 -2.33 19.00 11.21
CA GLY A 335 -1.82 20.32 11.58
C GLY A 335 -2.22 21.44 10.62
N MET A 336 -2.92 21.13 9.52
CA MET A 336 -3.31 22.14 8.52
C MET A 336 -4.45 23.05 9.00
N HIS A 337 -5.38 22.52 9.80
CA HIS A 337 -6.55 23.26 10.29
C HIS A 337 -6.76 23.03 11.80
N GLN A 338 -6.31 23.97 12.63
CA GLN A 338 -6.31 23.83 14.10
C GLN A 338 -7.70 23.61 14.72
N ASN A 339 -8.78 24.06 14.07
CA ASN A 339 -10.16 23.97 14.57
C ASN A 339 -10.92 22.76 14.02
N TRP A 340 -10.31 21.93 13.17
CA TRP A 340 -10.99 20.78 12.58
C TRP A 340 -10.95 19.57 13.51
N GLN A 341 -12.04 18.80 13.48
CA GLN A 341 -12.27 17.62 14.30
C GLN A 341 -12.38 16.35 13.46
N GLN A 342 -12.21 15.20 14.11
CA GLN A 342 -12.19 13.90 13.44
C GLN A 342 -13.35 12.99 13.90
N GLU A 343 -14.49 13.61 14.28
CA GLU A 343 -15.71 12.92 14.72
C GLU A 343 -16.32 12.02 13.64
N TRP A 344 -16.04 12.29 12.36
CA TRP A 344 -16.50 11.48 11.23
C TRP A 344 -15.91 10.06 11.18
N ARG A 345 -14.75 9.83 11.80
CA ARG A 345 -14.03 8.56 11.69
C ARG A 345 -14.84 7.39 12.29
N ALA A 346 -15.41 7.56 13.48
CA ALA A 346 -16.16 6.47 14.11
C ALA A 346 -17.45 6.10 13.34
N PRO A 347 -18.30 7.05 12.94
CA PRO A 347 -19.47 6.78 12.11
C PRO A 347 -19.13 6.18 10.74
N LEU A 348 -18.11 6.72 10.04
CA LEU A 348 -17.67 6.15 8.77
C LEU A 348 -17.20 4.71 8.95
N ARG A 349 -16.42 4.44 10.01
CA ARG A 349 -15.90 3.10 10.28
C ARG A 349 -17.03 2.11 10.56
N GLY A 350 -18.03 2.53 11.34
CA GLY A 350 -19.23 1.75 11.58
C GLY A 350 -20.01 1.43 10.30
N ALA A 351 -20.13 2.39 9.37
CA ALA A 351 -20.79 2.18 8.09
C ALA A 351 -20.05 1.17 7.21
N LEU A 352 -18.71 1.26 7.13
CA LEU A 352 -17.89 0.31 6.38
C LEU A 352 -17.89 -1.09 7.02
N ASP A 353 -17.81 -1.18 8.35
CA ASP A 353 -17.87 -2.44 9.08
C ASP A 353 -19.22 -3.14 8.85
N TRP A 354 -20.33 -2.39 8.92
CA TRP A 354 -21.66 -2.90 8.58
C TRP A 354 -21.69 -3.42 7.13
N LEU A 355 -21.17 -2.66 6.16
CA LEU A 355 -21.15 -3.09 4.76
C LEU A 355 -20.32 -4.37 4.59
N ARG A 356 -19.08 -4.39 5.11
CA ARG A 356 -18.18 -5.55 5.04
C ARG A 356 -18.86 -6.81 5.57
N ASP A 357 -19.46 -6.74 6.76
CA ASP A 357 -20.04 -7.92 7.41
C ASP A 357 -21.25 -8.48 6.63
N ASN A 358 -22.05 -7.60 6.01
CA ASN A 358 -23.11 -8.03 5.09
C ASN A 358 -22.54 -8.66 3.81
N LEU A 359 -21.52 -8.05 3.20
CA LEU A 359 -20.88 -8.59 1.99
C LEU A 359 -20.19 -9.94 2.24
N VAL A 360 -19.65 -10.17 3.44
CA VAL A 360 -19.10 -11.47 3.87
C VAL A 360 -20.19 -12.56 3.82
N SER A 361 -21.38 -12.28 4.36
CA SER A 361 -22.50 -13.22 4.32
C SER A 361 -22.94 -13.51 2.89
N ILE A 362 -23.03 -12.48 2.04
CA ILE A 362 -23.38 -12.63 0.63
C ILE A 362 -22.34 -13.49 -0.10
N TYR A 363 -21.05 -13.23 0.13
CA TYR A 363 -19.97 -13.99 -0.48
C TYR A 363 -20.04 -15.48 -0.10
N GLU A 364 -20.16 -15.80 1.18
CA GLU A 364 -20.28 -17.19 1.65
C GLU A 364 -21.51 -17.87 1.05
N GLN A 365 -22.69 -17.24 1.12
CA GLN A 365 -23.94 -17.82 0.65
C GLN A 365 -23.93 -18.09 -0.86
N HIS A 366 -23.44 -17.14 -1.67
CA HIS A 366 -23.55 -17.21 -3.13
C HIS A 366 -22.36 -17.89 -3.81
N SER A 367 -21.25 -18.12 -3.11
CA SER A 367 -20.12 -18.90 -3.62
C SER A 367 -20.10 -20.34 -3.09
N SER A 368 -20.83 -20.63 -2.00
CA SER A 368 -21.00 -22.00 -1.49
C SER A 368 -21.69 -22.88 -2.54
N GLY A 369 -21.13 -24.07 -2.77
CA GLY A 369 -21.59 -24.99 -3.81
C GLY A 369 -21.03 -24.70 -5.21
N ILE A 370 -20.37 -23.55 -5.42
CA ILE A 370 -19.60 -23.25 -6.64
C ILE A 370 -18.11 -23.47 -6.36
N LEU A 371 -17.59 -22.90 -5.27
CA LEU A 371 -16.20 -23.01 -4.86
C LEU A 371 -15.95 -24.17 -3.92
N LYS A 372 -14.75 -24.77 -4.00
CA LYS A 372 -14.27 -25.79 -3.05
C LYS A 372 -14.17 -25.25 -1.63
N ASN A 373 -13.61 -24.06 -1.51
CA ASN A 373 -13.51 -23.29 -0.28
C ASN A 373 -13.53 -21.80 -0.62
N PRO A 374 -14.61 -21.07 -0.30
CA PRO A 374 -14.73 -19.64 -0.61
C PRO A 374 -13.55 -18.80 -0.12
N TRP A 375 -13.16 -18.97 1.14
CA TRP A 375 -12.11 -18.15 1.74
C TRP A 375 -10.73 -18.47 1.20
N GLN A 376 -10.45 -19.74 0.91
CA GLN A 376 -9.22 -20.09 0.21
C GLN A 376 -9.19 -19.51 -1.21
N ALA A 377 -10.27 -19.60 -1.97
CA ALA A 377 -10.31 -19.02 -3.31
C ALA A 377 -10.10 -17.51 -3.29
N ARG A 378 -10.70 -16.81 -2.32
CA ARG A 378 -10.47 -15.38 -2.08
C ARG A 378 -9.00 -15.08 -1.76
N ASP A 379 -8.35 -15.90 -0.94
CA ASP A 379 -6.91 -15.75 -0.66
C ASP A 379 -6.04 -15.99 -1.89
N GLU A 380 -6.36 -17.00 -2.72
CA GLU A 380 -5.63 -17.31 -3.95
C GLU A 380 -5.92 -16.34 -5.09
N TYR A 381 -6.96 -15.51 -4.99
CA TYR A 381 -7.38 -14.59 -6.05
C TYR A 381 -6.32 -13.54 -6.42
N ILE A 382 -5.30 -13.35 -5.57
CA ILE A 382 -4.11 -12.56 -5.92
C ILE A 382 -3.45 -13.02 -7.22
N SER A 383 -3.51 -14.31 -7.56
CA SER A 383 -2.97 -14.82 -8.83
C SER A 383 -3.67 -14.22 -10.05
N VAL A 384 -4.97 -13.93 -9.95
CA VAL A 384 -5.77 -13.28 -11.00
C VAL A 384 -5.52 -11.78 -10.99
N ILE A 385 -5.43 -11.15 -9.82
CA ILE A 385 -5.15 -9.71 -9.71
C ILE A 385 -3.80 -9.37 -10.36
N LEU A 386 -2.77 -10.19 -10.12
CA LEU A 386 -1.43 -10.02 -10.71
C LEU A 386 -1.38 -10.36 -12.21
N ASN A 387 -2.29 -11.21 -12.71
CA ASN A 387 -2.36 -11.57 -14.12
C ASN A 387 -3.81 -11.81 -14.55
N ARG A 388 -4.44 -10.79 -15.13
CA ARG A 388 -5.84 -10.84 -15.58
C ARG A 388 -6.01 -11.43 -17.00
N SER A 389 -5.04 -12.19 -17.51
CA SER A 389 -5.21 -12.88 -18.79
C SER A 389 -6.34 -13.91 -18.70
N ASP A 390 -7.02 -14.15 -19.83
CA ASP A 390 -8.14 -15.08 -19.86
C ASP A 390 -7.72 -16.50 -19.47
N SER A 391 -6.59 -16.96 -19.98
CA SER A 391 -6.02 -18.27 -19.63
C SER A 391 -5.79 -18.43 -18.13
N ASN A 392 -5.18 -17.44 -17.46
CA ASN A 392 -4.94 -17.51 -16.02
C ASN A 392 -6.24 -17.47 -15.22
N THR A 393 -7.20 -16.63 -15.64
CA THR A 393 -8.50 -16.52 -15.00
C THR A 393 -9.29 -17.83 -15.12
N ASP A 394 -9.33 -18.44 -16.30
CA ASP A 394 -9.99 -19.73 -16.52
C ASP A 394 -9.32 -20.86 -15.73
N GLN A 395 -7.99 -20.87 -15.67
CA GLN A 395 -7.24 -21.83 -14.87
C GLN A 395 -7.54 -21.68 -13.37
N PHE A 396 -7.61 -20.44 -12.86
CA PHE A 396 -8.00 -20.16 -11.48
C PHE A 396 -9.42 -20.67 -11.20
N LEU A 397 -10.39 -20.30 -12.03
CA LEU A 397 -11.79 -20.70 -11.87
C LEU A 397 -11.94 -22.22 -11.91
N HIS A 398 -11.28 -22.90 -12.86
CA HIS A 398 -11.26 -24.36 -12.93
C HIS A 398 -10.65 -25.00 -11.67
N THR A 399 -9.54 -24.45 -11.17
CA THR A 399 -8.85 -24.99 -10.00
C THR A 399 -9.66 -24.83 -8.71
N GLN A 400 -10.33 -23.69 -8.53
CA GLN A 400 -11.05 -23.37 -7.30
C GLN A 400 -12.49 -23.90 -7.27
N SER A 401 -13.08 -24.23 -8.42
CA SER A 401 -14.49 -24.64 -8.53
C SER A 401 -14.71 -26.12 -8.24
N LEU A 402 -15.88 -26.46 -7.69
CA LEU A 402 -16.33 -27.84 -7.45
C LEU A 402 -16.79 -28.55 -8.74
N LYS A 403 -17.09 -27.79 -9.79
CA LYS A 403 -17.66 -28.24 -11.05
C LYS A 403 -17.18 -27.36 -12.20
N GLN A 404 -17.46 -27.78 -13.43
CA GLN A 404 -17.35 -26.92 -14.60
C GLN A 404 -18.43 -25.84 -14.53
N LEU A 405 -18.02 -24.57 -14.65
CA LEU A 405 -18.91 -23.42 -14.55
C LEU A 405 -19.49 -23.03 -15.90
N THR A 406 -20.76 -22.62 -15.91
CA THR A 406 -21.34 -21.89 -17.05
C THR A 406 -20.75 -20.48 -17.14
N ASP A 407 -20.91 -19.79 -18.27
CA ASP A 407 -20.37 -18.43 -18.41
C ASP A 407 -21.02 -17.44 -17.42
N ASP A 408 -22.33 -17.57 -17.16
CA ASP A 408 -23.03 -16.80 -16.12
C ASP A 408 -22.47 -17.06 -14.72
N GLU A 409 -22.16 -18.33 -14.39
CA GLU A 409 -21.55 -18.69 -13.11
C GLU A 409 -20.14 -18.11 -12.98
N LYS A 410 -19.35 -18.08 -14.06
CA LYS A 410 -18.03 -17.44 -14.07
C LYS A 410 -18.15 -15.94 -13.82
N ILE A 411 -19.04 -15.24 -14.52
CA ILE A 411 -19.25 -13.79 -14.36
C ILE A 411 -19.66 -13.48 -12.93
N LYS A 412 -20.67 -14.19 -12.41
CA LYS A 412 -21.14 -14.02 -11.04
C LYS A 412 -20.04 -14.27 -10.00
N LEU A 413 -19.23 -15.31 -10.19
CA LEU A 413 -18.15 -15.63 -9.27
C LEU A 413 -17.04 -14.58 -9.30
N LEU A 414 -16.68 -14.06 -10.48
CA LEU A 414 -15.72 -12.96 -10.61
C LEU A 414 -16.25 -11.68 -9.94
N GLN A 415 -17.53 -11.34 -10.13
CA GLN A 415 -18.17 -10.21 -9.43
C GLN A 415 -18.09 -10.38 -7.90
N LEU A 416 -18.34 -11.58 -7.37
CA LEU A 416 -18.23 -11.88 -5.93
C LEU A 416 -16.79 -11.78 -5.39
N LEU A 417 -15.79 -12.19 -6.17
CA LEU A 417 -14.38 -12.09 -5.79
C LEU A 417 -13.88 -10.63 -5.82
N GLU A 418 -14.25 -9.87 -6.85
CA GLU A 418 -13.96 -8.44 -6.93
C GLU A 418 -14.69 -7.64 -5.85
N MET A 419 -15.91 -8.04 -5.47
CA MET A 419 -16.64 -7.47 -4.34
C MET A 419 -15.82 -7.61 -3.05
N GLN A 420 -15.23 -8.78 -2.79
CA GLN A 420 -14.34 -8.99 -1.63
C GLN A 420 -13.04 -8.19 -1.74
N ARG A 421 -12.48 -8.02 -2.95
CA ARG A 421 -11.31 -7.14 -3.17
C ARG A 421 -11.62 -5.70 -2.78
N HIS A 422 -12.72 -5.14 -3.27
CA HIS A 422 -13.13 -3.77 -2.94
C HIS A 422 -13.55 -3.59 -1.48
N ALA A 423 -14.15 -4.61 -0.86
CA ALA A 423 -14.44 -4.61 0.58
C ALA A 423 -13.17 -4.51 1.44
N MET A 424 -12.00 -4.93 0.94
CA MET A 424 -10.72 -4.65 1.59
C MET A 424 -10.14 -3.28 1.23
N LEU A 425 -10.26 -2.86 -0.04
CA LEU A 425 -9.70 -1.57 -0.50
C LEU A 425 -10.35 -0.37 0.19
N MET A 426 -11.60 -0.45 0.62
CA MET A 426 -12.25 0.61 1.40
C MET A 426 -11.64 0.85 2.79
N TYR A 427 -10.67 0.04 3.22
CA TYR A 427 -9.94 0.20 4.48
C TYR A 427 -8.47 0.63 4.32
N THR A 428 -8.08 1.12 3.14
CA THR A 428 -6.75 1.71 2.96
C THR A 428 -6.55 2.85 3.97
N SER A 429 -5.39 2.89 4.63
CA SER A 429 -5.21 3.77 5.80
C SER A 429 -5.32 5.26 5.49
N CYS A 430 -4.96 5.68 4.27
CA CYS A 430 -4.92 7.08 3.86
C CYS A 430 -6.30 7.75 3.92
N GLY A 431 -7.39 6.99 3.69
CA GLY A 431 -8.77 7.49 3.79
C GLY A 431 -9.20 7.89 5.20
N TRP A 432 -8.31 7.80 6.19
CA TRP A 432 -8.56 8.19 7.58
C TRP A 432 -7.53 9.16 8.13
N PHE A 433 -6.41 9.36 7.44
CA PHE A 433 -5.23 9.99 8.01
C PHE A 433 -5.42 11.49 8.24
N PHE A 434 -6.07 12.15 7.27
CA PHE A 434 -6.33 13.58 7.26
C PHE A 434 -7.58 13.95 8.08
N ASP A 435 -7.82 15.25 8.16
CA ASP A 435 -8.75 15.83 9.11
C ASP A 435 -10.20 15.79 8.62
N GLU A 436 -10.42 15.62 7.31
CA GLU A 436 -11.69 15.86 6.65
C GLU A 436 -12.19 14.68 5.81
N ILE A 437 -13.49 14.38 5.92
CA ILE A 437 -14.17 13.30 5.22
C ILE A 437 -14.38 13.59 3.73
N SER A 438 -14.39 14.85 3.30
CA SER A 438 -14.45 15.23 1.88
C SER A 438 -13.09 15.19 1.18
N GLY A 439 -12.01 14.76 1.85
CA GLY A 439 -10.69 14.61 1.25
C GLY A 439 -10.66 13.56 0.15
N ILE A 440 -9.74 13.71 -0.82
CA ILE A 440 -9.66 12.81 -1.99
C ILE A 440 -9.43 11.35 -1.56
N GLU A 441 -8.64 11.11 -0.51
CA GLU A 441 -8.39 9.78 0.03
C GLU A 441 -9.66 9.15 0.63
N THR A 442 -10.46 9.95 1.34
CA THR A 442 -11.69 9.46 1.99
C THR A 442 -12.79 9.21 0.95
N VAL A 443 -12.90 10.08 -0.06
CA VAL A 443 -13.79 9.87 -1.21
C VAL A 443 -13.41 8.59 -1.97
N GLN A 444 -12.13 8.32 -2.14
CA GLN A 444 -11.64 7.11 -2.80
C GLN A 444 -12.09 5.82 -2.08
N ILE A 445 -12.00 5.76 -0.75
CA ILE A 445 -12.49 4.57 -0.01
C ILE A 445 -14.01 4.41 -0.09
N LEU A 446 -14.76 5.51 -0.17
CA LEU A 446 -16.21 5.47 -0.42
C LEU A 446 -16.54 5.00 -1.84
N GLN A 447 -15.72 5.35 -2.84
CA GLN A 447 -15.87 4.80 -4.20
C GLN A 447 -15.62 3.29 -4.22
N TYR A 448 -14.64 2.76 -3.46
CA TYR A 448 -14.47 1.32 -3.29
C TYR A 448 -15.69 0.66 -2.62
N ALA A 449 -16.27 1.30 -1.59
CA ALA A 449 -17.51 0.81 -0.97
C ALA A 449 -18.68 0.80 -1.97
N ALA A 450 -18.84 1.85 -2.78
CA ALA A 450 -19.85 1.92 -3.83
C ALA A 450 -19.67 0.81 -4.88
N ARG A 451 -18.43 0.57 -5.30
CA ARG A 451 -18.13 -0.52 -6.26
C ARG A 451 -18.42 -1.90 -5.66
N ALA A 452 -18.12 -2.12 -4.39
CA ALA A 452 -18.45 -3.36 -3.71
C ALA A 452 -19.97 -3.59 -3.64
N MET A 453 -20.76 -2.55 -3.31
CA MET A 453 -22.23 -2.61 -3.33
C MET A 453 -22.79 -2.87 -4.74
N GLN A 454 -22.22 -2.22 -5.76
CA GLN A 454 -22.65 -2.42 -7.14
C GLN A 454 -22.40 -3.86 -7.60
N LEU A 455 -21.21 -4.42 -7.34
CA LEU A 455 -20.87 -5.80 -7.67
C LEU A 455 -21.77 -6.81 -6.93
N CYS A 456 -22.11 -6.53 -5.67
CA CYS A 456 -23.10 -7.31 -4.92
C CYS A 456 -24.47 -7.31 -5.63
N HIS A 457 -24.96 -6.13 -6.01
CA HIS A 457 -26.23 -5.99 -6.71
C HIS A 457 -26.22 -6.72 -8.06
N MET A 458 -25.14 -6.62 -8.84
CA MET A 458 -25.00 -7.30 -10.13
C MET A 458 -25.01 -8.83 -9.97
N ALA A 459 -24.33 -9.36 -8.94
CA ALA A 459 -24.24 -10.80 -8.71
C ALA A 459 -25.52 -11.41 -8.11
N THR A 460 -26.33 -10.63 -7.37
CA THR A 460 -27.39 -11.18 -6.49
C THR A 460 -28.74 -10.46 -6.55
N GLY A 461 -28.80 -9.25 -7.12
CA GLY A 461 -29.94 -8.35 -7.06
C GLY A 461 -30.09 -7.58 -5.74
N ILE A 462 -29.29 -7.88 -4.70
CA ILE A 462 -29.40 -7.26 -3.37
C ILE A 462 -28.70 -5.89 -3.38
N SER A 463 -29.40 -4.85 -2.92
CA SER A 463 -28.85 -3.49 -2.78
C SER A 463 -28.67 -3.11 -1.31
N PHE A 464 -27.50 -2.56 -0.99
CA PHE A 464 -27.17 -2.02 0.33
C PHE A 464 -27.04 -0.49 0.36
N GLU A 465 -27.12 0.16 -0.81
CA GLU A 465 -26.74 1.57 -0.98
C GLU A 465 -27.55 2.52 -0.09
N ASP A 466 -28.88 2.41 -0.07
CA ASP A 466 -29.74 3.29 0.71
C ASP A 466 -29.42 3.22 2.22
N THR A 467 -29.19 2.02 2.74
CA THR A 467 -28.86 1.85 4.16
C THR A 467 -27.45 2.37 4.44
N PHE A 468 -26.49 2.09 3.55
CA PHE A 468 -25.13 2.58 3.68
C PHE A 468 -25.07 4.12 3.70
N VAL A 469 -25.74 4.78 2.76
CA VAL A 469 -25.79 6.25 2.68
C VAL A 469 -26.47 6.85 3.91
N ASN A 470 -27.52 6.23 4.44
CA ASN A 470 -28.15 6.67 5.69
C ASN A 470 -27.23 6.52 6.91
N LEU A 471 -26.33 5.53 6.93
CA LEU A 471 -25.32 5.42 8.00
C LEU A 471 -24.28 6.56 7.89
N LEU A 472 -23.90 6.96 6.66
CA LEU A 472 -22.96 8.07 6.42
C LEU A 472 -23.48 9.43 6.86
N GLU A 473 -24.80 9.60 7.02
CA GLU A 473 -25.41 10.83 7.56
C GLU A 473 -24.89 11.15 8.97
N ARG A 474 -24.41 10.14 9.71
CA ARG A 474 -23.84 10.31 11.06
C ARG A 474 -22.38 10.80 11.06
N ALA A 475 -21.71 10.86 9.90
CA ALA A 475 -20.32 11.28 9.79
C ALA A 475 -20.25 12.78 9.46
N PRO A 476 -19.98 13.69 10.42
CA PRO A 476 -20.01 15.13 10.16
C PRO A 476 -18.81 15.61 9.32
N SER A 477 -19.05 16.53 8.41
CA SER A 477 -18.00 17.25 7.67
C SER A 477 -17.52 18.48 8.46
N ASN A 478 -16.22 18.78 8.44
CA ASN A 478 -15.72 20.07 8.93
C ASN A 478 -16.02 21.22 7.96
N VAL A 479 -16.36 20.91 6.71
CA VAL A 479 -16.78 21.88 5.69
C VAL A 479 -18.30 22.04 5.74
N PRO A 480 -18.82 23.23 6.11
CA PRO A 480 -20.27 23.44 6.29
C PRO A 480 -21.09 23.15 5.04
N ALA A 481 -20.54 23.40 3.85
CA ALA A 481 -21.21 23.15 2.58
C ALA A 481 -21.51 21.66 2.34
N PHE A 482 -20.71 20.76 2.91
CA PHE A 482 -20.87 19.31 2.73
C PHE A 482 -21.69 18.66 3.84
N GLU A 483 -21.86 19.27 5.00
CA GLU A 483 -22.70 18.80 6.11
C GLU A 483 -22.31 17.42 6.69
N THR A 484 -22.51 16.33 5.94
CA THR A 484 -22.30 14.95 6.37
C THR A 484 -21.71 14.08 5.25
N GLY A 485 -21.21 12.90 5.63
CA GLY A 485 -20.72 11.88 4.70
C GLY A 485 -21.76 11.44 3.65
N LYS A 486 -23.05 11.55 3.95
CA LYS A 486 -24.14 11.28 3.00
C LYS A 486 -24.11 12.23 1.81
N LYS A 487 -24.04 13.54 2.07
CA LYS A 487 -23.98 14.55 1.01
C LYS A 487 -22.67 14.46 0.22
N ILE A 488 -21.56 14.12 0.88
CA ILE A 488 -20.28 13.84 0.22
C ILE A 488 -20.41 12.65 -0.75
N TYR A 489 -21.03 11.55 -0.31
CA TYR A 489 -21.29 10.39 -1.16
C TYR A 489 -22.15 10.77 -2.38
N GLU A 490 -23.24 11.50 -2.16
CA GLU A 490 -24.14 11.95 -3.23
C GLU A 490 -23.45 12.88 -4.24
N MET A 491 -22.57 13.77 -3.76
CA MET A 491 -21.90 14.77 -4.60
C MET A 491 -20.67 14.22 -5.34
N PHE A 492 -19.88 13.34 -4.71
CA PHE A 492 -18.55 12.97 -5.22
C PHE A 492 -18.41 11.48 -5.55
N VAL A 493 -19.24 10.60 -4.99
CA VAL A 493 -19.12 9.15 -5.19
C VAL A 493 -20.15 8.66 -6.20
N LYS A 494 -21.42 8.99 -5.98
CA LYS A 494 -22.53 8.56 -6.85
C LYS A 494 -22.36 8.96 -8.32
N PRO A 495 -21.87 10.17 -8.66
CA PRO A 495 -21.65 10.54 -10.05
C PRO A 495 -20.54 9.72 -10.73
N SER A 496 -19.56 9.22 -9.97
CA SER A 496 -18.44 8.44 -10.48
C SER A 496 -18.79 6.97 -10.80
N ILE A 497 -19.95 6.48 -10.39
CA ILE A 497 -20.38 5.10 -10.65
C ILE A 497 -20.53 4.88 -12.15
N LEU A 498 -19.89 3.85 -12.71
CA LEU A 498 -20.00 3.48 -14.12
C LEU A 498 -20.71 2.15 -14.32
N ASP A 499 -21.49 2.08 -15.38
CA ASP A 499 -22.06 0.87 -15.96
C ASP A 499 -21.57 0.71 -17.41
N LEU A 500 -21.84 -0.44 -18.04
CA LEU A 500 -21.41 -0.69 -19.42
C LEU A 500 -22.02 0.29 -20.41
N LEU A 501 -23.21 0.82 -20.13
CA LEU A 501 -23.86 1.85 -20.95
C LEU A 501 -23.04 3.14 -20.97
N ARG A 502 -22.60 3.64 -19.81
CA ARG A 502 -21.75 4.84 -19.70
C ARG A 502 -20.39 4.64 -20.37
N VAL A 503 -19.82 3.43 -20.28
CA VAL A 503 -18.60 3.08 -21.05
C VAL A 503 -18.87 3.17 -22.55
N GLY A 504 -20.00 2.64 -23.02
CA GLY A 504 -20.44 2.76 -24.41
C GLY A 504 -20.66 4.21 -24.86
N VAL A 505 -21.25 5.05 -24.01
CA VAL A 505 -21.40 6.50 -24.27
C VAL A 505 -20.04 7.18 -24.38
N HIS A 506 -19.09 6.86 -23.50
CA HIS A 506 -17.74 7.38 -23.60
C HIS A 506 -17.08 7.00 -24.93
N PHE A 507 -17.18 5.72 -25.34
CA PHE A 507 -16.70 5.27 -26.63
C PHE A 507 -17.36 6.03 -27.79
N ALA A 508 -18.69 6.18 -27.78
CA ALA A 508 -19.44 6.88 -28.82
C ALA A 508 -19.03 8.35 -28.96
N VAL A 509 -18.76 9.05 -27.85
CA VAL A 509 -18.26 10.44 -27.88
C VAL A 509 -16.81 10.48 -28.37
N SER A 510 -15.96 9.60 -27.84
CA SER A 510 -14.53 9.55 -28.17
C SER A 510 -14.28 9.18 -29.64
N SER A 511 -15.09 8.30 -30.21
CA SER A 511 -14.99 7.84 -31.61
C SER A 511 -15.30 8.95 -32.63
N LEU A 512 -15.92 10.05 -32.21
CA LEU A 512 -16.06 11.25 -33.05
C LEU A 512 -14.71 11.95 -33.30
N PHE A 513 -13.76 11.79 -32.38
CA PHE A 513 -12.45 12.45 -32.42
C PHE A 513 -11.32 11.50 -32.79
N LYS A 514 -11.38 10.23 -32.34
CA LYS A 514 -10.38 9.19 -32.60
C LYS A 514 -10.99 8.06 -33.41
N ASP A 515 -10.22 7.48 -34.33
CA ASP A 515 -10.63 6.25 -35.02
C ASP A 515 -10.14 5.05 -34.22
N TYR A 516 -11.07 4.18 -33.84
CA TYR A 516 -10.81 2.99 -33.02
C TYR A 516 -10.89 1.69 -33.82
N GLY A 517 -11.37 1.72 -35.07
CA GLY A 517 -11.67 0.50 -35.84
C GLY A 517 -12.79 -0.35 -35.21
N GLU A 518 -12.84 -1.64 -35.58
CA GLU A 518 -13.88 -2.59 -35.12
C GLU A 518 -13.68 -3.05 -33.66
N GLN A 519 -12.44 -3.04 -33.17
CA GLN A 519 -12.11 -3.44 -31.80
C GLN A 519 -11.36 -2.33 -31.09
N ALA A 520 -11.86 -1.93 -29.93
CA ALA A 520 -11.25 -0.91 -29.10
C ALA A 520 -11.01 -1.46 -27.69
N GLU A 521 -9.93 -1.03 -27.07
CA GLU A 521 -9.72 -1.19 -25.63
C GLU A 521 -9.82 0.19 -24.98
N ILE A 522 -10.70 0.30 -23.98
CA ILE A 522 -10.87 1.51 -23.17
C ILE A 522 -10.72 1.07 -21.72
N TYR A 523 -9.57 1.40 -21.11
CA TYR A 523 -9.20 0.96 -19.76
C TYR A 523 -9.38 -0.57 -19.63
N THR A 524 -10.17 -1.03 -18.66
CA THR A 524 -10.47 -2.45 -18.44
C THR A 524 -11.64 -3.00 -19.25
N TYR A 525 -12.05 -2.34 -20.34
CA TYR A 525 -13.16 -2.76 -21.19
C TYR A 525 -12.71 -3.02 -22.62
N SER A 526 -13.19 -4.12 -23.20
CA SER A 526 -13.08 -4.40 -24.63
C SER A 526 -14.39 -4.03 -25.31
N ILE A 527 -14.30 -3.30 -26.43
CA ILE A 527 -15.44 -2.83 -27.20
C ILE A 527 -15.33 -3.41 -28.61
N THR A 528 -16.41 -4.03 -29.08
CA THR A 528 -16.52 -4.49 -30.48
C THR A 528 -17.64 -3.72 -31.18
N ALA A 529 -17.28 -2.89 -32.15
CA ALA A 529 -18.23 -2.17 -32.99
C ALA A 529 -18.69 -3.09 -34.13
N LYS A 530 -20.01 -3.32 -34.24
CA LYS A 530 -20.57 -4.20 -35.28
C LYS A 530 -21.07 -3.42 -36.50
N GLN A 531 -21.60 -2.23 -36.28
CA GLN A 531 -22.07 -1.32 -37.31
C GLN A 531 -21.74 0.08 -36.79
N PHE A 532 -20.78 0.79 -37.37
CA PHE A 532 -20.45 2.15 -36.95
C PHE A 532 -20.27 3.03 -38.19
N GLU A 533 -21.21 3.92 -38.43
CA GLU A 533 -21.19 4.88 -39.51
C GLU A 533 -20.89 6.26 -38.96
N LYS A 534 -19.94 6.96 -39.58
CA LYS A 534 -19.53 8.29 -39.19
C LYS A 534 -19.70 9.23 -40.37
N GLU A 535 -20.62 10.18 -40.23
CA GLU A 535 -20.84 11.23 -41.21
C GLU A 535 -20.35 12.58 -40.69
N HIS A 536 -19.98 13.46 -41.63
CA HIS A 536 -19.57 14.82 -41.32
C HIS A 536 -20.25 15.81 -42.25
N ILE A 537 -20.84 16.86 -41.68
CA ILE A 537 -21.42 17.99 -42.42
C ILE A 537 -20.81 19.27 -41.86
N GLY A 538 -19.83 19.81 -42.59
CA GLY A 538 -19.06 20.98 -42.16
C GLY A 538 -18.32 20.73 -40.84
N ARG A 539 -18.74 21.43 -39.77
CA ARG A 539 -18.18 21.27 -38.41
C ARG A 539 -18.91 20.22 -37.56
N HIS A 540 -20.03 19.68 -38.05
CA HIS A 540 -20.81 18.68 -37.32
C HIS A 540 -20.33 17.28 -37.69
N LYS A 541 -20.16 16.43 -36.67
CA LYS A 541 -19.87 15.01 -36.84
C LYS A 541 -21.00 14.23 -36.18
N VAL A 542 -21.49 13.19 -36.85
CA VAL A 542 -22.49 12.27 -36.32
C VAL A 542 -21.92 10.87 -36.43
N GLY A 543 -22.02 10.09 -35.36
CA GLY A 543 -21.69 8.66 -35.34
C GLY A 543 -22.94 7.89 -34.94
N ILE A 544 -23.33 6.89 -35.74
CA ILE A 544 -24.45 5.99 -35.43
C ILE A 544 -23.92 4.57 -35.51
N GLY A 545 -24.27 3.75 -34.51
CA GLY A 545 -23.83 2.38 -34.52
C GLY A 545 -24.32 1.53 -33.37
N SER A 546 -23.95 0.25 -33.41
CA SER A 546 -24.13 -0.71 -32.33
C SER A 546 -22.80 -1.30 -31.89
N ILE A 547 -22.66 -1.49 -30.58
CA ILE A 547 -21.44 -1.97 -29.96
C ILE A 547 -21.74 -3.12 -28.99
N THR A 548 -20.72 -3.94 -28.73
CA THR A 548 -20.71 -4.86 -27.59
C THR A 548 -19.61 -4.39 -26.65
N VAL A 549 -19.96 -4.07 -25.41
CA VAL A 549 -19.01 -3.68 -24.38
C VAL A 549 -18.86 -4.85 -23.42
N LYS A 550 -17.62 -5.26 -23.16
CA LYS A 550 -17.30 -6.37 -22.26
C LYS A 550 -16.25 -5.95 -21.23
N SER A 551 -16.50 -6.25 -19.97
CA SER A 551 -15.52 -6.06 -18.89
C SER A 551 -14.41 -7.11 -18.98
N ARG A 552 -13.15 -6.70 -18.89
CA ARG A 552 -12.01 -7.63 -18.80
C ARG A 552 -11.75 -8.13 -17.38
N ILE A 553 -12.46 -7.58 -16.39
CA ILE A 553 -12.35 -7.98 -14.99
C ILE A 553 -13.41 -9.02 -14.65
N THR A 554 -14.68 -8.67 -14.87
CA THR A 554 -15.82 -9.51 -14.48
C THR A 554 -16.38 -10.34 -15.63
N ARG A 555 -15.93 -10.07 -16.87
CA ARG A 555 -16.39 -10.72 -18.12
C ARG A 555 -17.85 -10.49 -18.48
N GLU A 556 -18.56 -9.65 -17.74
CA GLU A 556 -19.91 -9.22 -18.13
C GLU A 556 -19.88 -8.46 -19.45
N GLU A 557 -20.95 -8.62 -20.24
CA GLU A 557 -21.08 -7.99 -21.53
C GLU A 557 -22.50 -7.45 -21.76
N GLN A 558 -22.58 -6.38 -22.54
CA GLN A 558 -23.84 -5.77 -22.94
C GLN A 558 -23.76 -5.29 -24.39
N HIS A 559 -24.82 -5.56 -25.14
CA HIS A 559 -25.04 -4.99 -26.47
C HIS A 559 -25.80 -3.66 -26.34
N ILE A 560 -25.27 -2.61 -26.96
CA ILE A 560 -25.77 -1.22 -26.90
C ILE A 560 -26.02 -0.71 -28.31
#